data_AF-M0HU47-F1
#
_entry.id   AF-M0HU47-F1
#
_cell.length_a   1.000
_cell.length_b   1.000
_cell.length_c   1.000
_cell.angle_alpha   90.00
_cell.angle_beta   90.00
_cell.angle_gamma   90.00
#
_symmetry.space_group_name_H-M   'P 1'
#
loop_
_entity.id
_entity.type
_entity.pdbx_description
1 polymer ?
#
loop_
_entity_poly.entity_id
_entity_poly.type
_entity_poly.pdbx_seq_one_letter_code
_entity_poly.pdbx_strand_id
1 'polypeptide(L)'
;MIRVVIACCLAVAIAGVAFPAADAARADATAVSVGSMADTLAQAATSLATTEDPPPVGLDGARRRVVLDVPSGSWRSARVSQLTIRGGDGVELTATTAGGPTVVRRVGGPRVHVVGERLSLGPGTHTLDLTLQSDSRGSVVVVEPA
;
A
#
# COMPACT_ATOMS: atom_id res chain seq x y z
N MET A 1 -8.40 51.29 -5.13
CA MET A 1 -7.10 50.59 -5.17
C MET A 1 -6.75 49.92 -3.84
N ILE A 2 -6.83 50.60 -2.68
CA ILE A 2 -6.54 49.99 -1.36
C ILE A 2 -7.37 48.72 -1.06
N ARG A 3 -8.65 48.69 -1.43
CA ARG A 3 -9.54 47.52 -1.24
C ARG A 3 -9.05 46.28 -2.00
N VAL A 4 -8.46 46.48 -3.18
CA VAL A 4 -7.91 45.39 -4.00
C VAL A 4 -6.62 44.85 -3.38
N VAL A 5 -5.76 45.75 -2.88
CA VAL A 5 -4.52 45.37 -2.19
C VAL A 5 -4.84 44.57 -0.91
N ILE A 6 -5.78 45.06 -0.10
CA ILE A 6 -6.20 44.37 1.13
C ILE A 6 -6.82 43.00 0.80
N ALA A 7 -7.66 42.91 -0.23
CA ALA A 7 -8.24 41.64 -0.67
C ALA A 7 -7.16 40.65 -1.13
N CYS A 8 -6.15 41.13 -1.87
CA CYS A 8 -5.06 40.29 -2.35
C CYS A 8 -4.17 39.81 -1.20
N CYS A 9 -3.82 40.69 -0.25
CA CYS A 9 -3.07 40.31 0.95
C CYS A 9 -3.84 39.31 1.81
N LEU A 10 -5.16 39.50 1.98
CA LEU A 10 -6.01 38.57 2.71
C LEU A 10 -6.08 37.21 2.03
N ALA A 11 -6.22 37.16 0.69
CA ALA A 11 -6.22 35.93 -0.07
C ALA A 11 -4.90 35.15 0.08
N VAL A 12 -3.76 35.84 0.02
CA VAL A 12 -2.44 35.24 0.23
C VAL A 12 -2.27 34.75 1.67
N ALA A 13 -2.74 35.52 2.67
CA ALA A 13 -2.68 35.12 4.06
C ALA A 13 -3.52 33.85 4.34
N ILE A 14 -4.75 33.79 3.80
CA ILE A 14 -5.62 32.61 3.91
C ILE A 14 -4.97 31.41 3.20
N ALA A 15 -4.47 31.62 1.98
CA ALA A 15 -3.80 30.58 1.20
C ALA A 15 -2.59 30.00 1.94
N GLY A 16 -1.74 30.86 2.51
CA GLY A 16 -0.55 30.44 3.25
C GLY A 16 -0.85 29.55 4.46
N VAL A 17 -2.02 29.71 5.09
CA VAL A 17 -2.47 28.87 6.21
C VAL A 17 -3.18 27.60 5.73
N ALA A 18 -3.98 27.69 4.66
CA ALA A 18 -4.79 26.59 4.18
C ALA A 18 -3.99 25.50 3.44
N PHE A 19 -2.95 25.89 2.69
CA PHE A 19 -2.16 24.94 1.89
C PHE A 19 -1.48 23.84 2.74
N PRO A 20 -0.72 24.17 3.82
CA PRO A 20 -0.09 23.14 4.65
C PRO A 20 -1.09 22.16 5.28
N ALA A 21 -2.25 22.67 5.71
CA ALA A 21 -3.30 21.83 6.29
C ALA A 21 -3.91 20.88 5.25
N ALA A 22 -4.09 21.34 4.01
CA ALA A 22 -4.59 20.50 2.92
C ALA A 22 -3.60 19.39 2.55
N ASP A 23 -2.30 19.69 2.54
CA ASP A 23 -1.27 18.69 2.23
C ASP A 23 -1.13 17.64 3.33
N ALA A 24 -1.25 18.02 4.61
CA ALA A 24 -1.33 17.09 5.73
C ALA A 24 -2.53 16.15 5.59
N ALA A 25 -3.72 16.69 5.32
CA ALA A 25 -4.93 15.89 5.14
C ALA A 25 -4.81 14.89 3.96
N ARG A 26 -4.15 15.29 2.87
CA ARG A 26 -3.86 14.40 1.73
C ARG A 26 -2.89 13.28 2.09
N ALA A 27 -1.89 13.57 2.91
CA ALA A 27 -0.93 12.56 3.39
C ALA A 27 -1.63 11.54 4.30
N ASP A 28 -2.48 11.99 5.21
CA ASP A 28 -3.26 11.11 6.11
C ASP A 28 -4.21 10.21 5.32
N ALA A 29 -4.95 10.75 4.35
CA ALA A 29 -5.81 9.96 3.48
C ALA A 29 -5.03 8.87 2.73
N THR A 30 -3.80 9.18 2.30
CA THR A 30 -2.92 8.21 1.64
C THR A 30 -2.43 7.16 2.61
N ALA A 31 -2.10 7.52 3.84
CA ALA A 31 -1.71 6.57 4.87
C ALA A 31 -2.84 5.60 5.24
N VAL A 32 -4.10 6.07 5.26
CA VAL A 32 -5.28 5.22 5.42
C VAL A 32 -5.42 4.26 4.25
N SER A 33 -5.28 4.74 3.01
CA SER A 33 -5.33 3.88 1.82
C SER A 33 -4.23 2.81 1.78
N VAL A 34 -3.02 3.15 2.22
CA VAL A 34 -1.91 2.18 2.32
C VAL A 34 -2.17 1.16 3.42
N GLY A 35 -2.77 1.60 4.53
CA GLY A 35 -3.23 0.71 5.60
C GLY A 35 -4.24 -0.32 5.09
N SER A 36 -5.31 0.13 4.43
CA SER A 36 -6.35 -0.78 3.92
C SER A 36 -5.83 -1.76 2.87
N MET A 37 -4.87 -1.36 2.02
CA MET A 37 -4.17 -2.27 1.10
C MET A 37 -3.39 -3.35 1.84
N ALA A 38 -2.65 -2.99 2.89
CA ALA A 38 -1.89 -3.94 3.69
C ALA A 38 -2.82 -4.93 4.41
N ASP A 39 -3.94 -4.45 4.97
CA ASP A 39 -4.95 -5.28 5.63
C ASP A 39 -5.60 -6.25 4.63
N THR A 40 -5.90 -5.80 3.41
CA THR A 40 -6.48 -6.64 2.35
C THR A 40 -5.54 -7.79 1.97
N LEU A 41 -4.24 -7.51 1.80
CA LEU A 41 -3.25 -8.55 1.52
C LEU A 41 -3.09 -9.52 2.68
N ALA A 42 -2.96 -9.01 3.91
CA ALA A 42 -2.82 -9.85 5.09
C ALA A 42 -4.04 -10.74 5.30
N GLN A 43 -5.24 -10.22 5.07
CA GLN A 43 -6.48 -10.99 5.14
C GLN A 43 -6.56 -12.05 4.03
N ALA A 44 -6.16 -11.73 2.80
CA ALA A 44 -6.13 -12.68 1.70
C ALA A 44 -5.12 -13.82 1.96
N ALA A 45 -3.92 -13.47 2.43
CA ALA A 45 -2.89 -14.43 2.81
C ALA A 45 -3.34 -15.30 4.00
N THR A 46 -3.95 -14.69 5.03
CA THR A 46 -4.50 -15.42 6.18
C THR A 46 -5.59 -16.38 5.73
N SER A 47 -6.53 -15.93 4.91
CA SER A 47 -7.60 -16.78 4.38
C SER A 47 -7.04 -17.97 3.61
N LEU A 48 -6.03 -17.79 2.76
CA LEU A 48 -5.36 -18.90 2.09
C LEU A 48 -4.74 -19.88 3.10
N ALA A 49 -3.96 -19.36 4.06
CA ALA A 49 -3.24 -20.19 5.02
C ALA A 49 -4.15 -20.93 6.02
N THR A 50 -5.34 -20.39 6.33
CA THR A 50 -6.25 -20.99 7.32
C THR A 50 -7.33 -21.87 6.71
N THR A 51 -7.71 -21.62 5.46
CA THR A 51 -8.85 -22.28 4.82
C THR A 51 -8.41 -23.39 3.86
N GLU A 52 -7.23 -23.27 3.27
CA GLU A 52 -6.74 -24.22 2.26
C GLU A 52 -5.71 -25.16 2.88
N ASP A 53 -5.73 -26.42 2.45
CA ASP A 53 -4.72 -27.39 2.87
C ASP A 53 -3.37 -27.09 2.21
N PRO A 54 -2.26 -27.14 2.97
CA PRO A 54 -0.95 -26.87 2.42
C PRO A 54 -0.58 -27.94 1.38
N PRO A 55 -0.08 -27.54 0.19
CA PRO A 55 0.35 -28.49 -0.83
C PRO A 55 1.61 -29.24 -0.36
N PRO A 56 1.96 -30.38 -1.00
CA PRO A 56 3.27 -30.98 -0.81
C PRO A 56 4.40 -29.98 -1.13
N VAL A 57 5.55 -30.16 -0.48
CA VAL A 57 6.71 -29.26 -0.63
C VAL A 57 7.13 -29.16 -2.10
N GLY A 58 7.30 -27.92 -2.58
CA GLY A 58 7.71 -27.64 -3.96
C GLY A 58 6.58 -27.69 -5.00
N LEU A 59 5.33 -27.86 -4.57
CA LEU A 59 4.16 -27.75 -5.44
C LEU A 59 3.32 -26.51 -5.11
N ASP A 60 2.70 -25.97 -6.14
CA ASP A 60 1.73 -24.89 -5.99
C ASP A 60 0.40 -25.43 -5.47
N GLY A 61 -0.12 -24.77 -4.45
CA GLY A 61 -1.44 -25.01 -3.87
C GLY A 61 -2.47 -24.00 -4.36
N ALA A 62 -3.44 -23.71 -3.49
CA ALA A 62 -4.51 -22.76 -3.76
C ALA A 62 -3.96 -21.37 -4.13
N ARG A 63 -4.64 -20.71 -5.07
CA ARG A 63 -4.27 -19.37 -5.55
C ARG A 63 -5.40 -18.38 -5.32
N ARG A 64 -5.05 -17.13 -5.02
CA ARG A 64 -5.99 -16.03 -4.88
C ARG A 64 -5.46 -14.76 -5.52
N ARG A 65 -6.31 -14.12 -6.31
CA ARG A 65 -5.99 -12.85 -6.96
C ARG A 65 -6.42 -11.68 -6.08
N VAL A 66 -5.54 -10.73 -5.86
CA VAL A 66 -5.79 -9.49 -5.13
C VAL A 66 -5.49 -8.31 -6.03
N VAL A 67 -6.43 -7.37 -6.10
CA VAL A 67 -6.24 -6.12 -6.84
C VAL A 67 -5.88 -5.03 -5.84
N LEU A 68 -4.77 -4.35 -6.10
CA LEU A 68 -4.32 -3.19 -5.33
C LEU A 68 -4.47 -1.94 -6.17
N ASP A 69 -5.02 -0.88 -5.58
CA ASP A 69 -5.10 0.43 -6.21
C ASP A 69 -4.11 1.39 -5.54
N VAL A 70 -2.98 1.61 -6.20
CA VAL A 70 -1.92 2.47 -5.68
C VAL A 70 -2.26 3.93 -6.00
N PRO A 71 -2.43 4.80 -4.99
CA PRO A 71 -2.93 6.16 -5.19
C PRO A 71 -2.10 6.95 -6.21
N SER A 72 -2.69 7.29 -7.35
CA SER A 72 -2.03 8.08 -8.41
C SER A 72 -1.96 9.57 -8.11
N GLY A 73 -2.54 10.01 -6.99
CA GLY A 73 -2.71 11.41 -6.61
C GLY A 73 -4.06 11.96 -7.05
N SER A 74 -4.72 12.64 -6.13
CA SER A 74 -5.97 13.35 -6.39
C SER A 74 -6.04 14.60 -5.52
N TRP A 75 -7.08 15.42 -5.71
CA TRP A 75 -7.29 16.57 -4.83
C TRP A 75 -7.44 16.19 -3.35
N ARG A 76 -7.81 14.94 -3.05
CA ARG A 76 -8.06 14.38 -1.71
C ARG A 76 -6.95 13.47 -1.17
N SER A 77 -6.00 13.03 -1.99
CA SER A 77 -4.95 12.10 -1.57
C SER A 77 -3.63 12.43 -2.27
N ALA A 78 -2.56 12.36 -1.49
CA ALA A 78 -1.21 12.52 -2.00
C ALA A 78 -0.87 11.40 -2.99
N ARG A 79 -0.15 11.75 -4.06
CA ARG A 79 0.33 10.78 -5.03
C ARG A 79 1.37 9.88 -4.40
N VAL A 80 1.21 8.57 -4.55
CA VAL A 80 2.28 7.60 -4.28
C VAL A 80 3.14 7.48 -5.55
N SER A 81 4.43 7.77 -5.42
CA SER A 81 5.39 7.58 -6.52
C SER A 81 5.83 6.13 -6.63
N GLN A 82 5.98 5.47 -5.49
CA GLN A 82 6.40 4.07 -5.42
C GLN A 82 5.80 3.42 -4.18
N LEU A 83 5.07 2.32 -4.37
CA LEU A 83 4.69 1.39 -3.33
C LEU A 83 5.65 0.22 -3.35
N THR A 84 6.00 -0.30 -2.19
CA THR A 84 6.87 -1.47 -2.10
C THR A 84 6.39 -2.45 -1.07
N ILE A 85 6.29 -3.72 -1.48
CA ILE A 85 5.76 -4.82 -0.67
C ILE A 85 6.93 -5.73 -0.30
N ARG A 86 7.03 -6.05 0.99
CA ARG A 86 8.00 -6.99 1.54
C ARG A 86 7.27 -8.07 2.35
N GLY A 87 7.72 -9.31 2.19
CA GLY A 87 7.26 -10.46 2.96
C GLY A 87 8.00 -10.61 4.29
N GLY A 88 7.69 -11.69 5.00
CA GLY A 88 8.19 -12.04 6.32
C GLY A 88 7.11 -12.75 7.13
N ASP A 89 7.02 -12.44 8.43
CA ASP A 89 5.93 -12.88 9.30
C ASP A 89 4.72 -11.93 9.13
N GLY A 90 4.12 -11.97 7.95
CA GLY A 90 3.09 -11.04 7.49
C GLY A 90 3.57 -10.17 6.33
N VAL A 91 2.96 -9.00 6.18
CA VAL A 91 3.14 -8.12 5.02
C VAL A 91 3.58 -6.72 5.49
N GLU A 92 4.61 -6.19 4.83
CA GLU A 92 5.07 -4.82 5.01
C GLU A 92 4.91 -4.02 3.72
N LEU A 93 4.11 -2.96 3.76
CA LEU A 93 3.94 -1.99 2.69
C LEU A 93 4.71 -0.71 3.04
N THR A 94 5.54 -0.25 2.12
CA THR A 94 6.24 1.04 2.18
C THR A 94 5.78 1.88 0.99
N ALA A 95 5.12 3.00 1.24
CA ALA A 95 4.68 3.93 0.20
C ALA A 95 5.46 5.23 0.28
N THR A 96 6.14 5.59 -0.81
CA THR A 96 6.79 6.89 -0.97
C THR A 96 5.82 7.84 -1.65
N THR A 97 5.50 8.96 -1.00
CA THR A 97 4.64 9.99 -1.59
C THR A 97 5.46 10.98 -2.41
N ALA A 98 4.89 11.52 -3.50
CA ALA A 98 5.57 12.48 -4.36
C ALA A 98 5.75 13.82 -3.62
N GLY A 99 6.95 14.01 -3.01
CA GLY A 99 7.30 15.22 -2.27
C GLY A 99 6.92 15.21 -0.78
N GLY A 100 6.52 14.05 -0.23
CA GLY A 100 6.08 13.92 1.16
C GLY A 100 6.77 12.78 1.93
N PRO A 101 6.30 12.47 3.15
CA PRO A 101 6.88 11.44 3.99
C PRO A 101 6.62 10.03 3.42
N THR A 102 7.51 9.11 3.77
CA THR A 102 7.34 7.67 3.52
C THR A 102 6.38 7.09 4.54
N VAL A 103 5.30 6.46 4.08
CA VAL A 103 4.36 5.73 4.92
C VAL A 103 4.77 4.27 4.98
N VAL A 104 5.00 3.74 6.18
CA VAL A 104 5.29 2.32 6.40
C VAL A 104 4.13 1.70 7.17
N ARG A 105 3.57 0.61 6.65
CA ARG A 105 2.53 -0.18 7.32
C ARG A 105 2.94 -1.64 7.36
N ARG A 106 2.85 -2.23 8.54
CA ARG A 106 3.15 -3.64 8.80
C ARG A 106 1.92 -4.29 9.37
N VAL A 107 1.54 -5.41 8.79
CA VAL A 107 0.42 -6.23 9.26
C VAL A 107 0.95 -7.64 9.48
N GLY A 108 0.84 -8.14 10.71
CA GLY A 108 1.23 -9.51 11.03
C GLY A 108 0.31 -10.51 10.36
N GLY A 109 0.77 -11.74 10.19
CA GLY A 109 -0.03 -12.78 9.51
C GLY A 109 0.78 -14.05 9.29
N PRO A 110 0.31 -14.93 8.38
CA PRO A 110 1.08 -16.10 7.97
C PRO A 110 2.39 -15.68 7.31
N ARG A 111 3.31 -16.63 7.15
CA ARG A 111 4.57 -16.38 6.44
C ARG A 111 4.27 -16.01 5.00
N VAL A 112 4.76 -14.84 4.57
CA VAL A 112 4.61 -14.34 3.20
C VAL A 112 5.98 -14.23 2.56
N HIS A 113 6.12 -14.75 1.35
CA HIS A 113 7.27 -14.52 0.49
C HIS A 113 6.86 -13.66 -0.70
N VAL A 114 7.68 -12.68 -1.06
CA VAL A 114 7.44 -11.84 -2.23
C VAL A 114 8.50 -12.18 -3.26
N VAL A 115 8.10 -12.45 -4.50
CA VAL A 115 9.03 -12.78 -5.57
C VAL A 115 10.06 -11.66 -5.75
N GLY A 116 11.34 -12.03 -5.77
CA GLY A 116 12.45 -11.09 -5.90
C GLY A 116 12.77 -10.31 -4.62
N GLU A 117 12.46 -10.86 -3.44
CA GLU A 117 12.63 -10.28 -2.09
C GLU A 117 11.73 -9.07 -1.78
N ARG A 118 11.43 -8.26 -2.80
CA ARG A 118 10.67 -7.02 -2.67
C ARG A 118 9.99 -6.65 -4.00
N LEU A 119 8.68 -6.46 -3.97
CA LEU A 119 7.90 -6.05 -5.14
C LEU A 119 7.67 -4.54 -5.13
N SER A 120 8.11 -3.84 -6.16
CA SER A 120 7.91 -2.39 -6.32
C SER A 120 6.82 -2.12 -7.36
N LEU A 121 5.83 -1.32 -6.97
CA LEU A 121 4.68 -0.96 -7.80
C LEU A 121 4.62 0.57 -7.96
N GLY A 122 4.37 1.02 -9.18
CA GLY A 122 4.09 2.43 -9.46
C GLY A 122 2.64 2.81 -9.09
N PRO A 123 2.23 4.08 -9.28
CA PRO A 123 0.83 4.46 -9.16
C PRO A 123 -0.08 3.72 -10.15
N GLY A 124 -1.34 3.51 -9.77
CA GLY A 124 -2.35 2.83 -10.58
C GLY A 124 -2.78 1.47 -10.02
N THR A 125 -3.60 0.77 -10.78
CA THR A 125 -4.14 -0.53 -10.40
C THR A 125 -3.18 -1.65 -10.77
N HIS A 126 -2.84 -2.50 -9.80
CA HIS A 126 -1.96 -3.65 -9.95
C HIS A 126 -2.67 -4.91 -9.48
N THR A 127 -2.47 -6.00 -10.21
CA THR A 127 -3.02 -7.30 -9.83
C THR A 127 -1.88 -8.17 -9.31
N LEU A 128 -2.10 -8.77 -8.14
CA LEU A 128 -1.17 -9.69 -7.52
C LEU A 128 -1.83 -11.06 -7.41
N ASP A 129 -1.07 -12.09 -7.75
CA ASP A 129 -1.45 -13.47 -7.50
C ASP A 129 -0.74 -13.94 -6.22
N LEU A 130 -1.55 -14.46 -5.29
CA LEU A 130 -1.11 -15.05 -4.03
C LEU A 130 -1.25 -16.56 -4.17
N THR A 131 -0.15 -17.29 -4.06
CA THR A 131 -0.11 -18.75 -4.18
C THR A 131 0.31 -19.35 -2.85
N LEU A 132 -0.50 -20.25 -2.30
CA LEU A 132 -0.09 -21.04 -1.15
C LEU A 132 0.93 -22.09 -1.60
N GLN A 133 2.09 -22.11 -0.98
CA GLN A 133 3.14 -23.11 -1.17
C GLN A 133 3.58 -23.66 0.18
N SER A 134 4.37 -24.73 0.15
CA SER A 134 5.03 -25.29 1.33
C SER A 134 6.53 -25.33 1.12
N ASP A 135 7.27 -24.79 2.09
CA ASP A 135 8.73 -24.85 2.17
C ASP A 135 9.20 -25.76 3.31
N SER A 136 10.52 -25.85 3.52
CA SER A 136 11.11 -26.65 4.60
C SER A 136 10.75 -26.19 6.02
N ARG A 137 10.15 -25.00 6.15
CA ARG A 137 9.68 -24.39 7.40
C ARG A 137 8.14 -24.37 7.50
N GLY A 138 7.42 -24.99 6.56
CA GLY A 138 5.97 -25.10 6.55
C GLY A 138 5.30 -24.24 5.46
N SER A 139 4.02 -23.92 5.67
CA SER A 139 3.22 -23.16 4.70
C SER A 139 3.75 -21.73 4.53
N VAL A 140 3.83 -21.28 3.28
CA VAL A 140 4.23 -19.92 2.90
C VAL A 140 3.33 -19.42 1.77
N VAL A 141 2.87 -18.18 1.87
CA VAL A 141 2.10 -17.53 0.81
C VAL A 141 3.07 -16.75 -0.07
N VAL A 142 3.21 -17.15 -1.34
CA VAL A 142 4.03 -16.47 -2.33
C VAL A 142 3.20 -15.40 -3.03
N VAL A 143 3.70 -14.18 -3.07
CA VAL A 143 3.08 -13.02 -3.73
C VAL A 143 3.88 -12.68 -4.97
N GLU A 144 3.21 -12.68 -6.11
CA GLU A 144 3.79 -12.33 -7.40
C GLU A 144 2.87 -11.39 -8.20
N PRO A 145 3.43 -10.55 -9.08
CA PRO A 145 2.60 -9.82 -10.04
C PRO A 145 1.91 -10.81 -10.98
N ALA A 146 0.62 -10.58 -11.23
CA ALA A 146 -0.19 -11.38 -12.16
C ALA A 146 0.18 -11.13 -13.63
#